data_AF-A0A6A5S2Z2-F1
#
_entry.id   AF-A0A6A5S2Z2-F1
#
_cell.length_a   1.000
_cell.length_b   1.000
_cell.length_c   1.000
_cell.angle_alpha   90.00
_cell.angle_beta   90.00
_cell.angle_gamma   90.00
#
_symmetry.space_group_name_H-M   'P 1'
#
loop_
_entity.id
_entity.type
_entity.pdbx_description
1 polymer ?
#
loop_
_entity_poly.entity_id
_entity_poly.type
_entity_poly.pdbx_seq_one_letter_code
_entity_poly.pdbx_strand_id
1 'polypeptide(L)'
;MTCPPVALTQRYKVALASRSVNKDDVGSNQFNFQIDLSNPSSIAELFTKVKEALGIPSVVVYNTSASTHNDPKNIFSLSLAQFANDMDINTKSAFAAAPLMSLGAGKSATAHIIQAATVAYAEKGYKFYYADERKADGAPIYAELSGEAHAQHFVELIEGQEQGLWNQTFVAGKRYKRF
;
A
#
# COMPACT_ATOMS: atom_id res chain seq x y z
N MET A 1 19.98 2.07 -8.66
CA MET A 1 20.18 1.73 -7.24
C MET A 1 21.58 2.22 -6.89
N THR A 2 21.70 3.27 -6.09
CA THR A 2 22.98 3.86 -5.69
C THR A 2 23.57 3.06 -4.55
N CYS A 3 24.88 2.80 -4.60
CA CYS A 3 25.68 2.27 -3.49
C CYS A 3 25.28 2.97 -2.17
N PRO A 4 25.13 2.27 -1.03
CA PRO A 4 24.95 2.93 0.26
C PRO A 4 26.09 3.95 0.42
N PRO A 5 25.80 5.23 0.71
CA PRO A 5 26.84 6.23 0.78
C PRO A 5 27.89 5.79 1.81
N VAL A 6 29.17 5.88 1.44
CA VAL A 6 30.36 5.48 2.23
C VAL A 6 30.28 5.91 3.71
N ALA A 7 29.53 6.97 4.02
CA ALA A 7 29.23 7.43 5.38
C ALA A 7 28.53 6.38 6.28
N LEU A 8 27.69 5.49 5.75
CA LEU A 8 26.97 4.49 6.55
C LEU A 8 27.90 3.38 7.02
N THR A 9 28.76 2.88 6.13
CA THR A 9 29.68 1.77 6.41
C THR A 9 30.84 2.16 7.35
N GLN A 10 31.05 3.45 7.60
CA GLN A 10 31.97 3.97 8.60
C GLN A 10 31.46 3.82 10.05
N ARG A 11 30.13 3.73 10.25
CA ARG A 11 29.51 3.75 11.59
C ARG A 11 28.64 2.53 11.88
N TYR A 12 28.21 1.83 10.83
CA TYR A 12 27.30 0.69 10.93
C TYR A 12 27.82 -0.49 10.12
N LYS A 13 27.51 -1.69 10.59
CA LYS A 13 27.52 -2.89 9.75
C LYS A 13 26.23 -2.89 8.93
N VAL A 14 26.35 -2.90 7.61
CA VAL A 14 25.21 -2.70 6.70
C VAL A 14 24.88 -4.01 5.99
N ALA A 15 23.62 -4.45 6.12
CA ALA A 15 23.04 -5.46 5.25
C ALA A 15 22.27 -4.77 4.11
N LEU A 16 22.78 -4.84 2.88
CA LEU A 16 22.08 -4.32 1.71
C LEU A 16 21.36 -5.47 1.01
N ALA A 17 20.03 -5.41 0.93
CA ALA A 17 19.22 -6.41 0.26
C ALA A 17 18.59 -5.84 -1.01
N SER A 18 18.80 -6.48 -2.16
CA SER A 18 18.31 -6.00 -3.46
C SER A 18 18.18 -7.09 -4.53
N ARG A 19 17.41 -6.82 -5.59
CA ARG A 19 17.29 -7.73 -6.76
C ARG A 19 18.60 -7.87 -7.54
N SER A 20 19.30 -6.74 -7.70
CA SER A 20 20.58 -6.66 -8.41
C SER A 20 21.67 -6.41 -7.38
N VAL A 21 22.59 -7.36 -7.26
CA VAL A 21 23.68 -7.27 -6.30
C VAL A 21 25.00 -7.21 -7.06
N ASN A 22 25.77 -6.15 -6.86
CA ASN A 22 27.15 -6.13 -7.30
C ASN A 22 27.99 -6.88 -6.27
N LYS A 23 28.61 -7.99 -6.68
CA LYS A 23 29.45 -8.82 -5.80
C LYS A 23 30.83 -8.19 -5.54
N ASP A 24 31.21 -7.21 -6.35
CA ASP A 24 32.51 -6.53 -6.26
C ASP A 24 32.45 -5.23 -5.44
N ASP A 25 31.24 -4.76 -5.09
CA ASP A 25 30.99 -3.55 -4.30
C ASP A 25 30.81 -3.91 -2.82
N VAL A 26 31.87 -4.48 -2.24
CA VAL A 26 31.94 -4.87 -0.83
C VAL A 26 32.82 -3.85 -0.11
N GLY A 27 32.24 -2.75 0.34
CA GLY A 27 32.88 -1.93 1.37
C GLY A 27 33.15 -2.80 2.60
N SER A 28 34.23 -2.55 3.35
CA SER A 28 34.71 -3.42 4.45
C SER A 28 33.67 -3.75 5.55
N ASN A 29 32.55 -3.02 5.60
CA ASN A 29 31.45 -3.18 6.56
C ASN A 29 30.05 -3.38 5.91
N GLN A 30 29.99 -3.75 4.63
CA GLN A 30 28.75 -3.99 3.91
C GLN A 30 28.64 -5.44 3.45
N PHE A 31 27.45 -6.03 3.64
CA PHE A 31 27.11 -7.39 3.27
C PHE A 31 25.90 -7.34 2.35
N ASN A 32 26.05 -7.87 1.14
CA ASN A 32 25.00 -7.78 0.14
C ASN A 32 24.20 -9.10 0.05
N PHE A 33 22.88 -9.00 0.05
CA PHE A 33 21.95 -10.11 -0.04
C PHE A 33 21.07 -9.96 -1.27
N GLN A 34 21.06 -10.96 -2.14
CA GLN A 34 20.14 -10.96 -3.28
C GLN A 34 18.75 -11.40 -2.83
N ILE A 35 17.74 -10.58 -3.12
CA ILE A 35 16.34 -10.89 -2.84
C ILE A 35 15.42 -10.23 -3.88
N ASP A 36 14.36 -10.94 -4.26
CA ASP A 36 13.23 -10.34 -4.98
C ASP A 36 12.03 -10.16 -4.06
N LEU A 37 11.67 -8.91 -3.82
CA LEU A 37 10.57 -8.53 -2.93
C LEU A 37 9.19 -8.68 -3.60
N SER A 38 9.15 -9.08 -4.88
CA SER A 38 7.92 -9.63 -5.50
C SER A 38 7.49 -10.96 -4.86
N ASN A 39 8.37 -11.60 -4.08
CA ASN A 39 8.05 -12.78 -3.28
C ASN A 39 8.16 -12.45 -1.77
N PRO A 40 7.11 -11.90 -1.13
CA PRO A 40 7.13 -11.51 0.28
C PRO A 40 7.51 -12.65 1.25
N SER A 41 7.25 -13.91 0.89
CA SER A 41 7.58 -15.08 1.71
C SER A 41 9.09 -15.27 1.88
N SER A 42 9.92 -14.72 0.99
CA SER A 42 11.38 -14.81 1.05
C SER A 42 12.01 -13.91 2.14
N ILE A 43 11.25 -12.99 2.71
CA ILE A 43 11.75 -11.99 3.66
C ILE A 43 12.15 -12.63 4.99
N ALA A 44 11.43 -13.65 5.45
CA ALA A 44 11.79 -14.40 6.66
C ALA A 44 13.16 -15.08 6.51
N GLU A 45 13.45 -15.63 5.33
CA GLU A 45 14.74 -16.23 5.01
C GLU A 45 15.85 -15.17 4.97
N LEU A 46 15.58 -13.98 4.39
CA LEU A 46 16.53 -12.86 4.42
C LEU A 46 16.90 -12.46 5.85
N PHE A 47 15.93 -12.26 6.74
CA PHE A 47 16.22 -11.88 8.14
C PHE A 47 17.01 -12.97 8.87
N THR A 48 16.77 -14.24 8.57
CA THR A 48 17.58 -15.36 9.08
C THR A 48 19.04 -15.21 8.62
N LYS A 49 19.29 -15.02 7.32
CA LYS A 49 20.64 -14.85 6.76
C LYS A 49 21.36 -13.61 7.32
N VAL A 50 20.64 -12.49 7.48
CA VAL A 50 21.20 -11.27 8.08
C VAL A 50 21.58 -11.50 9.54
N LYS A 51 20.73 -12.20 10.31
CA LYS A 51 21.02 -12.55 11.70
C LYS A 51 22.27 -13.41 11.82
N GLU A 52 22.45 -14.39 10.94
CA GLU A 52 23.62 -15.27 10.92
C GLU A 52 24.91 -14.50 10.56
N ALA A 53 24.84 -13.61 9.57
CA ALA A 53 26.01 -12.89 9.08
C ALA A 53 26.42 -11.69 9.96
N LEU A 54 25.46 -10.94 10.52
CA LEU A 54 25.72 -9.67 11.20
C LEU A 54 25.14 -9.58 12.62
N GLY A 55 24.33 -10.55 13.04
CA GLY A 55 23.53 -10.47 14.27
C GLY A 55 22.17 -9.81 14.03
N ILE A 56 21.39 -9.63 15.11
CA ILE A 56 20.03 -9.08 15.03
C ILE A 56 20.09 -7.61 14.59
N PRO A 57 19.39 -7.19 13.52
CA PRO A 57 19.34 -5.79 13.11
C PRO A 57 18.74 -4.90 14.19
N SER A 58 19.40 -3.79 14.52
CA SER A 58 18.86 -2.76 15.41
C SER A 58 18.05 -1.68 14.67
N VAL A 59 18.25 -1.54 13.36
CA VAL A 59 17.55 -0.61 12.47
C VAL A 59 17.23 -1.31 11.16
N VAL A 60 16.00 -1.18 10.69
CA VAL A 60 15.56 -1.66 9.36
C VAL A 60 15.04 -0.46 8.58
N VAL A 61 15.68 -0.16 7.44
CA VAL A 61 15.22 0.87 6.51
C VAL A 61 14.57 0.18 5.31
N TYR A 62 13.25 0.32 5.19
CA TYR A 62 12.49 -0.28 4.11
C TYR A 62 12.23 0.75 3.01
N ASN A 63 12.99 0.69 1.93
CA ASN A 63 12.90 1.63 0.80
C ASN A 63 12.77 0.87 -0.52
N THR A 64 11.53 0.55 -0.90
CA THR A 64 11.23 -0.23 -2.10
C THR A 64 10.16 0.48 -2.91
N SER A 65 10.18 0.27 -4.22
CA SER A 65 9.18 0.83 -5.13
C SER A 65 9.06 -0.03 -6.38
N ALA A 66 7.82 -0.30 -6.77
CA ALA A 66 7.44 -0.77 -8.10
C ALA A 66 6.28 0.09 -8.61
N SER A 67 6.26 0.36 -9.90
CA SER A 67 5.19 1.12 -10.54
C SER A 67 5.01 0.68 -11.97
N THR A 68 3.85 0.10 -12.24
CA THR A 68 3.36 -0.16 -13.59
C THR A 68 2.43 0.96 -14.01
N HIS A 69 2.69 1.55 -15.17
CA HIS A 69 1.88 2.65 -15.69
C HIS A 69 0.83 2.12 -16.67
N ASN A 70 -0.38 2.67 -16.60
CA ASN A 70 -1.42 2.46 -17.61
C ASN A 70 -1.00 3.12 -18.94
N ASP A 71 -1.47 2.55 -20.06
CA ASP A 71 -1.54 3.27 -21.34
C ASP A 71 -2.48 4.48 -21.19
N PRO A 72 -2.00 5.72 -21.45
CA PRO A 72 -2.84 6.91 -21.37
C PRO A 72 -4.10 6.85 -22.26
N LYS A 73 -4.09 6.06 -23.32
CA LYS A 73 -5.22 5.87 -24.25
C LYS A 73 -6.13 4.70 -23.88
N ASN A 74 -5.66 3.78 -23.04
CA ASN A 74 -6.41 2.64 -22.55
C ASN A 74 -6.23 2.50 -21.04
N ILE A 75 -7.13 3.14 -20.30
CA ILE A 75 -7.13 3.19 -18.83
C ILE A 75 -7.46 1.86 -18.13
N PHE A 76 -7.81 0.82 -18.90
CA PHE A 76 -8.00 -0.55 -18.41
C PHE A 76 -6.84 -1.49 -18.81
N SER A 77 -5.72 -0.93 -19.28
CA SER A 77 -4.59 -1.71 -19.79
C SER A 77 -3.76 -2.40 -18.69
N LEU A 78 -3.79 -1.90 -17.47
CA LEU A 78 -3.07 -2.51 -16.35
C LEU A 78 -3.77 -3.80 -15.91
N SER A 79 -3.06 -4.92 -16.05
CA SER A 79 -3.57 -6.23 -15.69
C SER A 79 -3.57 -6.44 -14.17
N LEU A 80 -4.46 -7.32 -13.69
CA LEU A 80 -4.47 -7.74 -12.28
C LEU A 80 -3.13 -8.35 -11.84
N ALA A 81 -2.41 -9.03 -12.74
CA ALA A 81 -1.10 -9.59 -12.46
C ALA A 81 -0.05 -8.51 -12.18
N GLN A 82 -0.04 -7.44 -13.00
CA GLN A 82 0.85 -6.29 -12.78
C GLN A 82 0.51 -5.55 -11.48
N PHE A 83 -0.78 -5.34 -11.20
CA PHE A 83 -1.23 -4.75 -9.94
C PHE A 83 -0.80 -5.58 -8.73
N ALA A 84 -1.00 -6.91 -8.77
CA ALA A 84 -0.63 -7.81 -7.70
C ALA A 84 0.89 -7.76 -7.43
N ASN A 85 1.70 -7.78 -8.49
CA ASN A 85 3.15 -7.65 -8.39
C ASN A 85 3.57 -6.32 -7.73
N ASP A 86 2.99 -5.20 -8.12
CA ASP A 86 3.28 -3.90 -7.50
C ASP A 86 2.88 -3.88 -6.01
N MET A 87 1.74 -4.49 -5.65
CA MET A 87 1.30 -4.61 -4.25
C MET A 87 2.19 -5.54 -3.43
N ASP A 88 2.72 -6.61 -4.04
CA ASP A 88 3.66 -7.51 -3.39
C ASP A 88 4.96 -6.77 -3.02
N ILE A 89 5.49 -5.92 -3.92
CA ILE A 89 6.73 -5.15 -3.72
C ILE A 89 6.56 -3.93 -2.81
N ASN A 90 5.43 -3.21 -2.92
CA ASN A 90 5.25 -1.95 -2.22
C ASN A 90 4.61 -2.11 -0.84
N THR A 91 3.74 -3.12 -0.67
CA THR A 91 2.91 -3.26 0.55
C THR A 91 3.17 -4.57 1.28
N LYS A 92 3.03 -5.72 0.61
CA LYS A 92 3.09 -7.02 1.32
C LYS A 92 4.49 -7.34 1.83
N SER A 93 5.52 -7.00 1.07
CA SER A 93 6.90 -7.18 1.48
C SER A 93 7.29 -6.26 2.66
N ALA A 94 6.78 -5.02 2.69
CA ALA A 94 6.92 -4.15 3.87
C ALA A 94 6.23 -4.75 5.11
N PHE A 95 5.00 -5.26 4.94
CA PHE A 95 4.27 -5.96 5.99
C PHE A 95 5.02 -7.22 6.47
N ALA A 96 5.58 -8.02 5.57
CA ALA A 96 6.36 -9.20 5.94
C ALA A 96 7.67 -8.83 6.67
N ALA A 97 8.26 -7.67 6.37
CA ALA A 97 9.43 -7.16 7.09
C ALA A 97 9.06 -6.59 8.47
N ALA A 98 7.88 -6.01 8.62
CA ALA A 98 7.35 -5.46 9.86
C ALA A 98 5.83 -5.72 9.93
N PRO A 99 5.39 -6.84 10.57
CA PRO A 99 3.98 -7.26 10.59
C PRO A 99 3.08 -6.25 11.30
N LEU A 100 2.53 -5.28 10.56
CA LEU A 100 1.70 -4.19 11.08
C LEU A 100 0.39 -4.07 10.30
N MET A 101 -0.74 -4.06 11.00
CA MET A 101 -2.09 -3.64 10.55
C MET A 101 -2.43 -3.84 9.05
N SER A 102 -2.51 -5.09 8.60
CA SER A 102 -2.87 -5.44 7.20
C SER A 102 -4.20 -4.82 6.73
N LEU A 103 -5.19 -4.75 7.63
CA LEU A 103 -6.50 -4.17 7.35
C LEU A 103 -6.42 -2.67 6.98
N GLY A 104 -5.62 -1.90 7.71
CA GLY A 104 -5.48 -0.46 7.48
C GLY A 104 -4.78 -0.15 6.17
N ALA A 105 -3.73 -0.93 5.84
CA ALA A 105 -3.03 -0.82 4.56
C ALA A 105 -3.97 -1.12 3.38
N GLY A 106 -4.72 -2.21 3.46
CA GLY A 106 -5.69 -2.59 2.42
C GLY A 106 -6.75 -1.51 2.20
N LYS A 107 -7.39 -1.03 3.28
CA LYS A 107 -8.41 0.03 3.21
C LYS A 107 -7.86 1.33 2.61
N SER A 108 -6.65 1.74 3.00
CA SER A 108 -6.01 2.95 2.49
C SER A 108 -5.69 2.86 1.01
N ALA A 109 -5.19 1.71 0.55
CA ALA A 109 -4.94 1.46 -0.87
C ALA A 109 -6.24 1.56 -1.68
N THR A 110 -7.33 0.92 -1.22
CA THR A 110 -8.63 1.02 -1.89
C THR A 110 -9.16 2.46 -1.92
N ALA A 111 -9.08 3.19 -0.80
CA ALA A 111 -9.52 4.58 -0.74
C ALA A 111 -8.79 5.46 -1.76
N HIS A 112 -7.47 5.30 -1.88
CA HIS A 112 -6.68 6.04 -2.86
C HIS A 112 -7.03 5.71 -4.31
N ILE A 113 -7.28 4.42 -4.63
CA ILE A 113 -7.72 4.00 -5.97
C ILE A 113 -9.05 4.68 -6.35
N ILE A 114 -10.00 4.72 -5.42
CA ILE A 114 -11.29 5.37 -5.65
C ILE A 114 -11.12 6.88 -5.88
N GLN A 115 -10.31 7.55 -5.06
CA GLN A 115 -10.00 8.97 -5.24
C GLN A 115 -9.38 9.24 -6.62
N ALA A 116 -8.41 8.44 -7.05
CA ALA A 116 -7.79 8.60 -8.35
C ALA A 116 -8.81 8.42 -9.50
N ALA A 117 -9.74 7.47 -9.35
CA ALA A 117 -10.81 7.24 -10.32
C ALA A 117 -11.78 8.42 -10.45
N THR A 118 -12.06 9.15 -9.36
CA THR A 118 -12.95 10.33 -9.43
C THR A 118 -12.38 11.40 -10.38
N VAL A 119 -11.05 11.55 -10.39
CA VAL A 119 -10.36 12.50 -11.28
C VAL A 119 -10.26 11.94 -12.70
N ALA A 120 -9.78 10.70 -12.83
CA ALA A 120 -9.48 10.11 -14.14
C ALA A 120 -10.71 9.90 -15.04
N TYR A 121 -11.90 9.82 -14.47
CA TYR A 121 -13.14 9.51 -15.20
C TYR A 121 -14.18 10.63 -15.14
N ALA A 122 -13.86 11.79 -14.58
CA ALA A 122 -14.79 12.90 -14.43
C ALA A 122 -15.43 13.31 -15.77
N GLU A 123 -14.62 13.48 -16.82
CA GLU A 123 -15.09 13.89 -18.16
C GLU A 123 -15.99 12.84 -18.85
N LYS A 124 -15.96 11.60 -18.35
CA LYS A 124 -16.77 10.49 -18.87
C LYS A 124 -18.10 10.33 -18.12
N GLY A 125 -18.36 11.17 -17.12
CA GLY A 125 -19.60 11.14 -16.32
C GLY A 125 -19.69 9.99 -15.32
N TYR A 126 -18.62 9.23 -15.07
CA TYR A 126 -18.61 8.21 -14.02
C TYR A 126 -18.46 8.86 -12.64
N LYS A 127 -19.09 8.25 -11.64
CA LYS A 127 -18.95 8.63 -10.24
C LYS A 127 -18.35 7.48 -9.45
N PHE A 128 -17.40 7.78 -8.57
CA PHE A 128 -16.71 6.82 -7.72
C PHE A 128 -16.79 7.26 -6.26
N TYR A 129 -17.07 6.30 -5.37
CA TYR A 129 -17.25 6.54 -3.94
C TYR A 129 -16.62 5.43 -3.10
N TYR A 130 -15.99 5.81 -2.00
CA TYR A 130 -15.47 4.94 -0.95
C TYR A 130 -16.33 5.18 0.29
N ALA A 131 -17.12 4.20 0.67
CA ALA A 131 -18.06 4.32 1.79
C ALA A 131 -17.51 3.65 3.05
N ASP A 132 -17.62 4.32 4.20
CA ASP A 132 -17.26 3.80 5.52
C ASP A 132 -18.35 4.18 6.53
N GLU A 133 -19.16 3.19 6.93
CA GLU A 133 -20.15 3.39 7.98
C GLU A 133 -19.43 3.54 9.33
N ARG A 134 -19.78 4.61 10.06
CA ARG A 134 -19.22 4.95 11.37
C ARG A 134 -20.33 5.04 12.41
N LYS A 135 -19.94 4.86 13.66
CA LYS A 135 -20.74 5.27 14.81
C LYS A 135 -20.86 6.79 14.86
N ALA A 136 -21.83 7.29 15.62
CA ALA A 136 -22.10 8.73 15.71
C ALA A 136 -20.91 9.54 16.26
N ASP A 137 -20.04 8.92 17.05
CA ASP A 137 -18.80 9.48 17.61
C ASP A 137 -17.59 9.35 16.66
N GLY A 138 -17.75 8.71 15.50
CA GLY A 138 -16.70 8.49 14.53
C GLY A 138 -15.93 7.19 14.74
N ALA A 139 -16.27 6.37 15.73
CA ALA A 139 -15.69 5.04 15.87
C ALA A 139 -16.11 4.11 14.71
N PRO A 140 -15.28 3.13 14.34
CA PRO A 140 -15.65 2.12 13.34
C PRO A 140 -16.88 1.30 13.77
N ILE A 141 -17.74 0.96 12.81
CA ILE A 141 -18.99 0.22 13.07
C ILE A 141 -18.76 -1.29 13.32
N TYR A 142 -17.71 -1.86 12.72
CA TYR A 142 -17.38 -3.29 12.78
C TYR A 142 -18.60 -4.20 12.57
N ALA A 143 -18.97 -5.00 13.57
CA ALA A 143 -20.03 -6.00 13.49
C ALA A 143 -21.44 -5.39 13.55
N GLU A 144 -21.57 -4.10 13.87
CA GLU A 144 -22.86 -3.40 13.99
C GLU A 144 -23.31 -2.77 12.65
N LEU A 145 -22.67 -3.14 11.54
CA LEU A 145 -22.97 -2.60 10.21
C LEU A 145 -24.43 -2.83 9.80
N SER A 146 -25.03 -1.87 9.12
CA SER A 146 -26.43 -1.94 8.68
C SER A 146 -26.53 -1.97 7.16
N GLY A 147 -27.03 -3.09 6.62
CA GLY A 147 -27.27 -3.22 5.17
C GLY A 147 -28.30 -2.23 4.64
N GLU A 148 -29.35 -1.95 5.42
CA GLU A 148 -30.38 -0.96 5.08
C GLU A 148 -29.80 0.45 5.02
N ALA A 149 -28.95 0.83 5.99
CA ALA A 149 -28.29 2.13 5.99
C ALA A 149 -27.39 2.32 4.77
N HIS A 150 -26.65 1.28 4.37
CA HIS A 150 -25.84 1.30 3.15
C HIS A 150 -26.70 1.47 1.91
N ALA A 151 -27.81 0.71 1.80
CA ALA A 151 -28.70 0.79 0.65
C ALA A 151 -29.28 2.20 0.48
N GLN A 152 -29.79 2.79 1.56
CA GLN A 152 -30.30 4.15 1.57
C GLN A 152 -29.22 5.15 1.15
N HIS A 153 -28.03 5.07 1.73
CA HIS A 153 -26.94 5.98 1.40
C HIS A 153 -26.47 5.83 -0.06
N PHE A 154 -26.42 4.61 -0.59
CA PHE A 154 -26.02 4.37 -1.98
C PHE A 154 -27.04 4.92 -2.98
N VAL A 155 -28.34 4.83 -2.70
CA VAL A 155 -29.37 5.47 -3.53
C VAL A 155 -29.12 6.98 -3.61
N GLU A 156 -28.83 7.64 -2.49
CA GLU A 156 -28.50 9.09 -2.48
C GLU A 156 -27.29 9.42 -3.38
N LEU A 157 -26.23 8.60 -3.35
CA LEU A 157 -25.03 8.81 -4.17
C LEU A 157 -25.30 8.56 -5.67
N ILE A 158 -26.16 7.59 -5.98
CA ILE A 158 -26.54 7.23 -7.35
C ILE A 158 -27.40 8.33 -7.95
N GLU A 159 -28.39 8.85 -7.21
CA GLU A 159 -29.32 9.88 -7.68
C GLU A 159 -28.70 11.28 -7.77
N GLY A 160 -27.58 11.54 -7.08
CA GLY A 160 -26.83 12.79 -7.22
C GLY A 160 -26.42 13.07 -8.66
N GLN A 161 -26.66 14.29 -9.17
CA GLN A 161 -26.43 14.58 -10.60
C GLN A 161 -24.94 14.66 -10.97
N GLU A 162 -24.08 15.02 -10.02
CA GLU A 162 -22.63 15.17 -10.21
C GLU A 162 -21.85 14.29 -9.23
N GLN A 163 -20.54 14.20 -9.41
CA GLN A 163 -19.63 13.58 -8.45
C GLN A 163 -19.66 14.37 -7.12
N GLY A 164 -20.21 13.77 -6.08
CA GLY A 164 -20.11 14.27 -4.71
C GLY A 164 -18.73 13.97 -4.08
N LEU A 165 -18.57 14.23 -2.78
CA LEU A 165 -17.35 13.85 -2.05
C LEU A 165 -17.07 12.35 -2.26
N TRP A 166 -15.84 11.97 -2.59
CA TRP A 166 -15.52 10.57 -2.87
C TRP A 166 -15.42 9.73 -1.58
N ASN A 167 -15.00 10.35 -0.48
CA ASN A 167 -14.83 9.73 0.83
C ASN A 167 -16.11 9.85 1.65
N GLN A 168 -16.99 8.88 1.52
CA GLN A 168 -18.32 8.84 2.13
C GLN A 168 -18.28 8.19 3.51
N THR A 169 -17.92 8.97 4.53
CA THR A 169 -18.14 8.58 5.93
C THR A 169 -19.59 8.91 6.32
N PHE A 170 -20.38 7.92 6.73
CA PHE A 170 -21.80 8.10 7.05
C PHE A 170 -22.20 7.34 8.30
N VAL A 171 -23.37 7.65 8.86
CA VAL A 171 -23.91 7.02 10.09
C VAL A 171 -25.32 6.54 9.78
N ALA A 172 -25.71 5.34 10.21
CA ALA A 172 -27.07 4.81 9.97
C ALA A 172 -28.19 5.82 10.33
N GLY A 173 -29.17 5.94 9.43
CA GLY A 173 -30.28 6.89 9.54
C GLY A 173 -29.87 8.36 9.41
N LYS A 174 -28.60 8.63 9.08
CA LYS A 174 -28.07 9.96 8.79
C LYS A 174 -27.35 9.93 7.44
N ARG A 175 -27.23 11.11 6.83
CA ARG A 175 -26.43 11.29 5.62
C ARG A 175 -24.93 11.31 5.95
N TYR A 176 -24.13 11.66 4.95
CA TYR A 176 -22.71 11.97 5.10
C TYR A 176 -22.42 12.79 6.37
N LYS A 177 -21.40 12.36 7.12
CA LYS A 177 -20.84 13.07 8.27
C LYS A 177 -19.33 13.06 8.17
N ARG A 178 -18.72 14.25 8.23
CA ARG A 178 -17.27 14.41 8.33
C ARG A 178 -16.81 14.14 9.78
N PHE A 179 -15.70 13.44 9.91
CA PHE A 179 -14.99 13.17 11.16
C PHE A 179 -13.56 13.70 11.09
#